data_AF-A0A7X1I1G6-F1
#
_entry.id   AF-A0A7X1I1G6-F1
#
_cell.length_a   1.000
_cell.length_b   1.000
_cell.length_c   1.000
_cell.angle_alpha   90.00
_cell.angle_beta   90.00
_cell.angle_gamma   90.00
#
_symmetry.space_group_name_H-M   'P 1'
#
loop_
_entity.id
_entity.type
_entity.pdbx_description
1 polymer ?
#
loop_
_entity_poly.entity_id
_entity_poly.type
_entity_poly.pdbx_seq_one_letter_code
_entity_poly.pdbx_strand_id
1 'polypeptide(L)'
;MTATAAHTPPTAPRRRPVPEPDGLPAPLPEPEREELRLETVLGALSDPLRLFIVRKLLLEREAFDHPCGWFGIDRPKSSLTHHFKALREAGIIRQRQYGLERRSHVRADDLDARFPGLLDLVAAWAPQDPDFPPQTRKAGTRTS
;
A
#
# COMPACT_ATOMS: atom_id res chain seq x y z
N MET A 1 14.77 -29.70 -28.55
CA MET A 1 13.59 -29.31 -27.74
C MET A 1 14.08 -29.01 -26.34
N THR A 2 14.49 -27.77 -26.10
CA THR A 2 15.04 -27.32 -24.81
C THR A 2 13.87 -27.05 -23.86
N ALA A 3 13.77 -27.86 -22.81
CA ALA A 3 12.81 -27.63 -21.74
C ALA A 3 13.23 -26.37 -20.97
N THR A 4 12.42 -25.31 -21.08
CA THR A 4 12.53 -24.14 -20.21
C THR A 4 12.29 -24.60 -18.77
N ALA A 5 13.35 -24.64 -17.97
CA ALA A 5 13.25 -24.84 -16.54
C ALA A 5 12.40 -23.70 -15.96
N ALA A 6 11.23 -24.04 -15.43
CA ALA A 6 10.39 -23.11 -14.68
C ALA A 6 11.21 -22.64 -13.47
N HIS A 7 11.63 -21.38 -13.49
CA HIS A 7 12.18 -20.70 -12.32
C HIS A 7 11.10 -20.76 -11.23
N THR A 8 11.29 -21.63 -10.25
CA THR A 8 10.44 -21.68 -9.06
C THR A 8 10.92 -20.58 -8.14
N PRO A 9 10.18 -19.47 -7.98
CA PRO A 9 10.62 -18.39 -7.10
C PRO A 9 10.67 -18.88 -5.65
N PRO A 10 11.58 -18.33 -4.83
CA PRO A 10 11.66 -18.65 -3.41
C PRO A 10 10.32 -18.33 -2.75
N THR A 11 9.79 -19.32 -2.02
CA THR A 11 8.52 -19.20 -1.30
C THR A 11 8.73 -18.29 -0.09
N ALA A 12 8.49 -16.99 -0.27
CA ALA A 12 8.39 -16.02 0.82
C ALA A 12 7.30 -16.47 1.82
N PRO A 13 7.39 -16.11 3.11
CA PRO A 13 6.36 -16.45 4.09
C PRO A 13 5.03 -15.89 3.60
N ARG A 14 4.11 -16.79 3.20
CA ARG A 14 2.80 -16.44 2.65
C ARG A 14 2.10 -15.53 3.68
N ARG A 15 2.10 -14.21 3.42
CA ARG A 15 1.25 -13.28 4.14
C ARG A 15 -0.16 -13.84 3.99
N ARG A 16 -0.77 -14.25 5.10
CA ARG A 16 -2.10 -14.88 5.06
C ARG A 16 -3.03 -13.87 4.38
N PRO A 17 -3.68 -14.21 3.26
CA PRO A 17 -4.68 -13.34 2.67
C PRO A 17 -5.72 -13.10 3.76
N VAL A 18 -5.93 -11.83 4.10
CA VAL A 18 -7.04 -11.49 4.97
C VAL A 18 -8.28 -11.84 4.14
N PRO A 19 -9.22 -12.67 4.64
CA PRO A 19 -10.43 -12.95 3.88
C PRO A 19 -11.17 -11.63 3.64
N GLU A 20 -11.49 -11.34 2.38
CA GLU A 20 -12.28 -10.17 2.02
C GLU A 20 -13.67 -10.32 2.66
N PRO A 21 -14.09 -9.39 3.54
CA PRO A 21 -15.40 -9.48 4.17
C PRO A 21 -16.54 -9.38 3.15
N ASP A 22 -17.65 -10.08 3.38
CA ASP A 22 -18.81 -10.02 2.51
C ASP A 22 -19.45 -8.60 2.52
N GLY A 23 -19.87 -8.11 1.35
CA GLY A 23 -20.61 -6.85 1.21
C GLY A 23 -19.75 -5.58 1.03
N LEU A 24 -18.49 -5.71 0.61
CA LEU A 24 -17.67 -4.54 0.30
C LEU A 24 -18.12 -3.82 -0.98
N PRO A 25 -18.03 -2.48 -1.02
CA PRO A 25 -18.29 -1.73 -2.25
C PRO A 25 -17.27 -2.08 -3.34
N ALA A 26 -17.66 -1.94 -4.60
CA ALA A 26 -16.78 -2.22 -5.73
C ALA A 26 -15.47 -1.41 -5.63
N PRO A 27 -14.31 -2.01 -5.95
CA PRO A 27 -13.05 -1.30 -6.00
C PRO A 27 -13.07 -0.20 -7.08
N LEU A 28 -12.34 0.88 -6.82
CA LEU A 28 -12.07 1.90 -7.82
C LEU A 28 -11.22 1.31 -8.96
N PRO A 29 -11.26 1.90 -10.18
CA PRO A 29 -10.49 1.39 -11.32
C PRO A 29 -9.01 1.16 -10.96
N GLU A 30 -8.53 -0.05 -11.18
CA GLU A 30 -7.17 -0.47 -10.87
C GLU A 30 -6.69 -1.41 -11.97
N PRO A 31 -5.37 -1.51 -12.23
CA PRO A 31 -4.84 -2.43 -13.22
C PRO A 31 -5.08 -3.89 -12.79
N GLU A 32 -5.30 -4.77 -13.75
CA GLU A 32 -5.35 -6.20 -13.49
C GLU A 32 -3.98 -6.72 -13.04
N ARG A 33 -3.95 -7.87 -12.36
CA ARG A 33 -2.71 -8.46 -11.84
C ARG A 33 -1.66 -8.67 -12.93
N GLU A 34 -2.07 -9.05 -14.12
CA GLU A 34 -1.19 -9.31 -15.27
C GLU A 34 -0.63 -8.02 -15.88
N GLU A 35 -1.34 -6.91 -15.69
CA GLU A 35 -0.96 -5.57 -16.16
C GLU A 35 0.03 -4.88 -15.22
N LEU A 36 0.30 -5.46 -14.04
CA LEU A 36 1.30 -4.94 -13.12
C LEU A 36 2.69 -4.99 -13.77
N ARG A 37 3.28 -3.81 -13.95
CA ARG A 37 4.62 -3.58 -14.50
C ARG A 37 5.59 -3.22 -13.38
N LEU A 38 6.76 -3.86 -13.35
CA LEU A 38 7.75 -3.64 -12.30
C LEU A 38 8.24 -2.19 -12.29
N GLU A 39 8.47 -1.62 -13.47
CA GLU A 39 8.89 -0.23 -13.66
C GLU A 39 7.90 0.78 -13.05
N THR A 40 6.60 0.51 -13.18
CA THR A 40 5.54 1.36 -12.60
C THR A 40 5.47 1.19 -11.09
N VAL A 41 5.57 -0.03 -10.60
CA VAL A 41 5.57 -0.33 -9.16
C VAL A 41 6.78 0.32 -8.47
N LEU A 42 7.98 0.12 -9.00
CA LEU A 42 9.19 0.75 -8.47
C LEU A 42 9.12 2.28 -8.58
N GLY A 43 8.67 2.83 -9.71
CA GLY A 43 8.46 4.28 -9.85
C GLY A 43 7.45 4.85 -8.84
N ALA A 44 6.46 4.04 -8.44
CA ALA A 44 5.53 4.41 -7.38
C ALA A 44 6.14 4.29 -5.98
N LEU A 45 7.00 3.31 -5.74
CA LEU A 45 7.72 3.13 -4.48
C LEU A 45 8.94 4.04 -4.35
N SER A 46 9.45 4.67 -5.41
CA SER A 46 10.61 5.58 -5.31
C SER A 46 10.36 6.86 -4.49
N ASP A 47 9.12 7.11 -4.08
CA ASP A 47 8.77 8.22 -3.20
C ASP A 47 8.71 7.73 -1.74
N PRO A 48 9.47 8.34 -0.82
CA PRO A 48 9.51 7.92 0.58
C PRO A 48 8.14 7.90 1.27
N LEU A 49 7.22 8.80 0.90
CA LEU A 49 5.89 8.87 1.53
C LEU A 49 5.00 7.73 1.06
N ARG A 50 5.05 7.40 -0.23
CA ARG A 50 4.39 6.22 -0.78
C ARG A 50 4.96 4.93 -0.18
N LEU A 51 6.28 4.82 -0.03
CA LEU A 51 6.90 3.70 0.69
C LEU A 51 6.40 3.58 2.12
N PHE A 52 6.34 4.68 2.85
CA PHE A 52 5.80 4.69 4.21
C PHE A 52 4.33 4.24 4.26
N ILE A 53 3.47 4.78 3.39
CA ILE A 53 2.04 4.42 3.33
C ILE A 53 1.89 2.91 3.13
N VAL A 54 2.63 2.35 2.16
CA VAL A 54 2.59 0.92 1.84
C VAL A 54 3.14 0.11 3.01
N ARG A 55 4.29 0.48 3.58
CA ARG A 55 4.88 -0.18 4.75
C ARG A 55 3.93 -0.17 5.95
N LYS A 56 3.29 0.96 6.23
CA LYS A 56 2.30 1.10 7.32
C LYS A 56 1.12 0.16 7.11
N LEU A 57 0.54 0.12 5.91
CA LEU A 57 -0.51 -0.85 5.56
C LEU A 57 -0.02 -2.31 5.64
N LEU A 58 1.25 -2.55 5.33
CA LEU A 58 1.83 -3.89 5.39
C LEU A 58 2.08 -4.36 6.83
N LEU A 59 2.48 -3.50 7.75
CA LEU A 59 2.92 -3.88 9.10
C LEU A 59 1.89 -3.61 10.20
N GLU A 60 1.11 -2.54 10.07
CA GLU A 60 0.23 -2.02 11.13
C GLU A 60 -1.26 -2.20 10.79
N ARG A 61 -1.61 -2.93 9.72
CA ARG A 61 -3.03 -3.17 9.41
C ARG A 61 -3.69 -4.00 10.52
N GLU A 62 -4.75 -3.46 11.09
CA GLU A 62 -5.63 -4.14 12.05
C GLU A 62 -6.95 -4.56 11.39
N ALA A 63 -7.32 -3.89 10.30
CA ALA A 63 -8.55 -4.11 9.54
C ALA A 63 -8.23 -4.38 8.06
N PHE A 64 -9.23 -4.85 7.30
CA PHE A 64 -9.07 -5.11 5.88
C PHE A 64 -8.76 -3.81 5.12
N ASP A 65 -9.50 -2.74 5.40
CA ASP A 65 -9.47 -1.47 4.67
C ASP A 65 -9.28 -0.29 5.65
N HIS A 66 -8.29 0.57 5.40
CA HIS A 66 -7.99 1.71 6.29
C HIS A 66 -8.31 3.06 5.62
N PRO A 67 -8.98 4.01 6.33
CA PRO A 67 -9.29 5.32 5.77
C PRO A 67 -8.03 6.17 5.61
N CYS A 68 -8.03 7.12 4.66
CA CYS A 68 -6.89 8.02 4.44
C CYS A 68 -6.45 8.81 5.70
N GLY A 69 -7.35 9.04 6.66
CA GLY A 69 -7.02 9.70 7.93
C GLY A 69 -6.24 8.83 8.93
N TRP A 70 -6.27 7.50 8.78
CA TRP A 70 -5.58 6.55 9.67
C TRP A 70 -4.05 6.65 9.58
N PHE A 71 -3.53 7.19 8.49
CA PHE A 71 -2.10 7.32 8.27
C PHE A 71 -1.44 8.36 9.18
N GLY A 72 -2.21 9.29 9.77
CA GLY A 72 -1.67 10.30 10.70
C GLY A 72 -0.74 11.32 10.03
N ILE A 73 -0.79 11.44 8.70
CA ILE A 73 0.09 12.31 7.92
C ILE A 73 -0.49 13.73 7.91
N ASP A 74 0.27 14.70 8.42
CA ASP A 74 -0.08 16.12 8.38
C ASP A 74 0.25 16.75 7.02
N ARG A 75 -0.49 16.32 5.99
CA ARG A 75 -0.36 16.83 4.62
C ARG A 75 -1.73 17.25 4.09
N PRO A 76 -1.78 18.23 3.17
CA PRO A 76 -3.01 18.59 2.49
C PRO A 76 -3.66 17.36 1.86
N LYS A 77 -5.00 17.27 1.97
CA LYS A 77 -5.81 16.18 1.41
C LYS A 77 -5.59 16.00 -0.10
N SER A 78 -5.23 17.08 -0.82
CA SER A 78 -4.87 17.06 -2.23
C SER A 78 -3.61 16.25 -2.51
N SER A 79 -2.54 16.46 -1.74
CA SER A 79 -1.27 15.73 -1.87
C SER A 79 -1.46 14.24 -1.54
N LEU A 80 -2.14 13.93 -0.44
CA LEU A 80 -2.41 12.53 -0.07
C LEU A 80 -3.22 11.81 -1.14
N THR A 81 -4.28 12.44 -1.65
CA THR A 81 -5.10 11.87 -2.73
C THR A 81 -4.26 11.56 -3.97
N HIS A 82 -3.29 12.42 -4.31
CA HIS A 82 -2.36 12.16 -5.41
C HIS A 82 -1.46 10.93 -5.16
N HIS A 83 -0.87 10.82 -3.96
CA HIS A 83 -0.05 9.65 -3.61
C HIS A 83 -0.85 8.34 -3.62
N PHE A 84 -2.07 8.34 -3.07
CA PHE A 84 -2.97 7.19 -3.10
C PHE A 84 -3.39 6.84 -4.53
N LYS A 85 -3.71 7.83 -5.36
CA LYS A 85 -4.04 7.61 -6.77
C LYS A 85 -2.88 6.95 -7.51
N ALA A 86 -1.66 7.45 -7.31
CA ALA A 86 -0.46 6.88 -7.94
C ALA A 86 -0.18 5.44 -7.47
N LEU A 87 -0.35 5.14 -6.17
CA LEU A 87 -0.22 3.78 -5.64
C LEU A 87 -1.28 2.83 -6.22
N ARG A 88 -2.53 3.32 -6.40
CA ARG A 88 -3.63 2.56 -7.00
C ARG A 88 -3.38 2.29 -8.48
N GLU A 89 -2.93 3.30 -9.23
CA GLU A 89 -2.62 3.17 -10.66
C GLU A 89 -1.40 2.29 -10.93
N ALA A 90 -0.48 2.20 -9.98
CA ALA A 90 0.59 1.21 -9.98
C ALA A 90 0.13 -0.19 -9.55
N GLY A 91 -1.12 -0.34 -9.09
CA GLY A 91 -1.68 -1.60 -8.59
C GLY A 91 -1.10 -2.09 -7.27
N ILE A 92 -0.45 -1.21 -6.52
CA ILE A 92 0.13 -1.54 -5.20
C ILE A 92 -0.97 -1.63 -4.14
N ILE A 93 -1.94 -0.73 -4.23
CA ILE A 93 -3.08 -0.68 -3.33
C ILE A 93 -4.38 -0.83 -4.10
N ARG A 94 -5.39 -1.40 -3.44
CA ARG A 94 -6.78 -1.35 -3.86
C ARG A 94 -7.50 -0.33 -3.00
N GLN A 95 -8.34 0.49 -3.64
CA GLN A 95 -9.14 1.50 -2.97
C GLN A 95 -10.63 1.25 -3.19
N ARG A 96 -11.42 1.48 -2.14
CA ARG A 96 -12.88 1.34 -2.15
C ARG A 96 -13.54 2.59 -1.58
N GLN A 97 -14.68 2.97 -2.14
CA GLN A 97 -15.48 4.11 -1.68
C GLN A 97 -16.57 3.63 -0.71
N TYR A 98 -16.44 4.00 0.55
CA TYR A 98 -17.39 3.72 1.63
C TYR A 98 -18.17 5.01 1.94
N GLY A 99 -19.28 5.24 1.24
CA GLY A 99 -20.05 6.48 1.37
C GLY A 99 -19.21 7.70 1.03
N LEU A 100 -18.87 8.54 2.02
CA LEU A 100 -18.03 9.74 1.84
C LEU A 100 -16.53 9.51 2.04
N GLU A 101 -16.13 8.31 2.50
CA GLU A 101 -14.75 8.00 2.83
C GLU A 101 -14.12 7.00 1.84
N ARG A 102 -12.84 7.18 1.55
CA ARG A 102 -12.04 6.20 0.79
C ARG A 102 -11.21 5.39 1.75
N ARG A 103 -11.24 4.06 1.56
CA ARG A 103 -10.39 3.14 2.31
C ARG A 103 -9.48 2.38 1.37
N SER A 104 -8.29 2.07 1.84
CA SER A 104 -7.24 1.44 1.04
C SER A 104 -6.67 0.22 1.75
N HIS A 105 -6.26 -0.77 0.97
CA HIS A 105 -5.46 -1.90 1.42
C HIS A 105 -4.42 -2.28 0.39
N VAL A 106 -3.36 -2.96 0.81
CA VAL A 106 -2.29 -3.41 -0.09
C VAL A 106 -2.70 -4.71 -0.75
N ARG A 107 -2.50 -4.80 -2.07
CA ARG A 107 -2.74 -6.01 -2.87
C ARG A 107 -1.56 -6.99 -2.71
N ALA A 108 -1.33 -7.44 -1.48
CA ALA A 108 -0.13 -8.18 -1.13
C ALA A 108 0.02 -9.47 -1.95
N ASP A 109 -1.06 -10.24 -2.12
CA ASP A 109 -1.05 -11.49 -2.87
C ASP A 109 -0.72 -11.30 -4.35
N ASP A 110 -1.25 -10.25 -4.98
CA ASP A 110 -0.98 -9.95 -6.39
C ASP A 110 0.48 -9.52 -6.59
N LEU A 111 0.98 -8.66 -5.70
CA LEU A 111 2.36 -8.18 -5.73
C LEU A 111 3.35 -9.30 -5.44
N ASP A 112 3.09 -10.17 -4.45
CA ASP A 112 3.97 -11.29 -4.13
C ASP A 112 3.97 -12.34 -5.26
N ALA A 113 2.84 -12.54 -5.94
CA ALA A 113 2.77 -13.46 -7.06
C ALA A 113 3.47 -12.95 -8.33
N ARG A 114 3.53 -11.64 -8.53
CA ARG A 114 4.21 -11.01 -9.69
C ARG A 114 5.67 -10.66 -9.40
N PHE A 115 5.97 -10.20 -8.19
CA PHE A 115 7.24 -9.65 -7.74
C PHE A 115 7.62 -10.22 -6.37
N PRO A 116 7.95 -11.52 -6.29
CA PRO A 116 8.26 -12.17 -5.02
C PRO A 116 9.44 -11.48 -4.32
N GLY A 117 9.29 -11.21 -3.01
CA GLY A 117 10.30 -10.55 -2.17
C GLY A 117 10.28 -9.02 -2.19
N LEU A 118 9.49 -8.39 -3.08
CA LEU A 118 9.37 -6.93 -3.12
C LEU A 118 8.77 -6.37 -1.81
N LEU A 119 7.70 -7.00 -1.32
CA LEU A 119 7.03 -6.53 -0.10
C LEU A 119 7.88 -6.76 1.15
N ASP A 120 8.72 -7.79 1.15
CA ASP A 120 9.68 -8.04 2.22
C ASP A 120 10.73 -6.91 2.28
N LEU A 121 11.22 -6.46 1.12
CA LEU A 121 12.11 -5.29 1.04
C LEU A 121 11.43 -4.03 1.58
N VAL A 122 10.17 -3.79 1.20
CA VAL A 122 9.41 -2.63 1.71
C VAL A 122 9.15 -2.72 3.21
N ALA A 123 8.90 -3.93 3.74
CA ALA A 123 8.71 -4.17 5.16
C ALA A 123 10.01 -3.92 5.96
N ALA A 124 11.14 -4.38 5.43
CA ALA A 124 12.47 -4.22 6.02
C ALA A 124 13.03 -2.79 5.90
N TRP A 125 12.54 -2.01 4.92
CA TRP A 125 12.93 -0.61 4.76
C TRP A 125 12.60 0.20 6.01
N ALA A 126 13.54 1.04 6.45
CA ALA A 126 13.33 2.02 7.50
C ALA A 126 13.71 3.40 6.98
N PRO A 127 12.89 4.43 7.22
CA PRO A 127 13.28 5.79 6.90
C PRO A 127 14.56 6.15 7.65
N GLN A 128 15.52 6.74 6.94
CA GLN A 128 16.79 7.20 7.52
C GLN A 128 16.60 8.50 8.32
N ASP A 129 15.47 9.18 8.11
CA ASP A 129 15.09 10.41 8.78
C ASP A 129 14.21 10.08 10.00
N PRO A 130 14.64 10.39 11.24
CA PRO A 130 13.87 10.13 12.45
C PRO A 130 12.57 10.96 12.54
N ASP A 131 12.46 12.07 11.80
CA ASP A 131 11.26 12.89 11.74
C ASP A 131 10.30 12.46 10.62
N PHE A 132 10.60 11.35 9.92
CA PHE A 132 9.82 10.88 8.78
C PHE A 132 8.94 9.65 9.08
N PRO A 133 7.65 9.70 8.70
CA PRO A 133 6.89 10.88 8.30
C PRO A 133 6.44 11.67 9.55
N PRO A 134 6.45 12.99 9.48
CA PRO A 134 6.06 13.82 10.62
C PRO A 134 4.55 13.69 10.86
N GLN A 135 4.21 13.33 12.09
CA GLN A 135 2.85 13.23 12.61
C GLN A 135 2.52 14.50 13.40
N THR A 136 1.24 14.89 13.38
CA THR A 136 0.71 16.01 14.17
C THR A 136 1.12 15.88 15.64
N ARG A 137 1.85 16.87 16.17
CA ARG A 137 1.74 17.18 17.60
C ARG A 137 0.30 17.64 17.81
N LYS A 138 -0.51 16.89 18.57
CA LYS A 138 -1.76 17.44 19.10
C LYS A 138 -1.38 18.67 19.92
N ALA A 139 -1.60 19.87 19.38
CA ALA A 139 -1.61 21.08 20.18
C ALA A 139 -2.77 20.91 21.15
N GLY A 140 -2.42 20.68 22.43
CA GLY A 140 -3.39 20.65 23.51
C GLY A 140 -4.28 21.87 23.43
N THR A 141 -5.55 21.64 23.64
CA THR A 141 -6.56 22.62 24.03
C THR A 141 -5.95 23.67 24.96
N ARG A 142 -5.72 24.88 24.45
CA ARG A 142 -5.71 26.09 25.29
C ARG A 142 -7.06 26.76 25.12
N THR A 143 -8.02 26.29 25.91
CA THR A 143 -9.15 27.12 26.32
C THR A 143 -8.59 28.22 27.20
N SER A 144 -8.75 29.47 26.79
CA SER A 144 -8.60 30.65 27.65
C SER A 144 -9.60 31.71 27.22
#